data_AF-A0A433UJ62-F1
#
_entry.id   AF-A0A433UJ62-F1
#
_cell.length_a   1.000
_cell.length_b   1.000
_cell.length_c   1.000
_cell.angle_alpha   90.00
_cell.angle_beta   90.00
_cell.angle_gamma   90.00
#
_symmetry.space_group_name_H-M   'P 1'
#
loop_
_entity.id
_entity.type
_entity.pdbx_description
1 polymer ?
#
loop_
_entity_poly.entity_id
_entity_poly.type
_entity_poly.pdbx_seq_one_letter_code
_entity_poly.pdbx_strand_id
1 'polypeptide(L)'
;MIPIIPTQSNAQLYPGLRVSVKFPPAQDLGAPARTSGAGSRGTVCGNQSLSNGLISDNLNQKQTYLTALTPENNVLTTVAPNPTVYVQVPKAINKNAEFRVIDKETETVVYEKIFPIVNTPGIVKISMPNTVNLAAGKTYQWQFLVICNPLDREADKALEGWIQRTSLSAEQAARIQQVKANSVEQAKLYAEYGIWHETLNILDQLRDRNPQAQAEWIELLNSVKLEKLVEISSSSPKPEN
;
A
#
# COMPACT_ATOMS: atom_id res chain seq x y z
N MET A 1 -49.49 10.50 -44.84
CA MET A 1 -48.92 11.47 -43.89
C MET A 1 -48.09 10.67 -42.90
N ILE A 2 -46.76 10.73 -42.99
CA ILE A 2 -45.83 9.90 -42.19
C ILE A 2 -45.34 10.75 -41.02
N PRO A 3 -45.53 10.35 -39.76
CA PRO A 3 -44.82 10.97 -38.65
C PRO A 3 -43.48 10.27 -38.41
N ILE A 4 -42.45 11.11 -38.35
CA ILE A 4 -41.03 10.82 -38.19
C ILE A 4 -40.76 10.48 -36.71
N ILE A 5 -40.02 9.40 -36.47
CA ILE A 5 -39.52 9.00 -35.15
C ILE A 5 -38.39 9.96 -34.73
N PRO A 6 -38.38 10.54 -33.52
CA PRO A 6 -37.20 11.19 -33.02
C PRO A 6 -36.18 10.15 -32.57
N THR A 7 -35.05 10.12 -33.27
CA THR A 7 -33.80 9.49 -32.85
C THR A 7 -33.32 10.13 -31.55
N GLN A 8 -33.35 9.37 -30.44
CA GLN A 8 -32.57 9.74 -29.26
C GLN A 8 -31.11 9.35 -29.50
N SER A 9 -30.33 10.38 -29.83
CA SER A 9 -28.87 10.35 -29.88
C SER A 9 -28.30 10.70 -28.50
N ASN A 10 -27.26 9.95 -28.13
CA ASN A 10 -26.22 10.23 -27.15
C ASN A 10 -26.58 10.14 -25.65
N ALA A 11 -26.30 8.96 -25.09
CA ALA A 11 -25.71 8.91 -23.75
C ALA A 11 -24.28 9.47 -23.86
N GLN A 12 -24.14 10.77 -23.62
CA GLN A 12 -22.83 11.41 -23.49
C GLN A 12 -22.16 10.90 -22.21
N LEU A 13 -21.02 10.25 -22.39
CA LEU A 13 -20.07 9.88 -21.35
C LEU A 13 -19.78 11.09 -20.44
N TYR A 14 -19.89 10.87 -19.13
CA TYR A 14 -19.73 11.87 -18.08
C TYR A 14 -18.46 12.74 -18.26
N PRO A 15 -18.61 14.05 -18.52
CA PRO A 15 -17.50 14.98 -18.50
C PRO A 15 -17.30 15.46 -17.05
N GLY A 16 -16.18 15.08 -16.40
CA GLY A 16 -15.82 15.70 -15.11
C GLY A 16 -14.89 14.96 -14.16
N LEU A 17 -14.42 13.74 -14.42
CA LEU A 17 -13.47 13.09 -13.51
C LEU A 17 -12.05 13.63 -13.75
N ARG A 18 -11.72 14.80 -13.20
CA ARG A 18 -10.32 15.23 -13.08
C ARG A 18 -9.65 14.42 -11.96
N VAL A 19 -9.20 13.24 -12.37
CA VAL A 19 -8.22 12.40 -11.69
C VAL A 19 -6.96 13.24 -11.42
N SER A 20 -6.48 13.31 -10.17
CA SER A 20 -5.41 14.29 -9.83
C SER A 20 -4.57 13.99 -8.58
N VAL A 21 -4.77 12.91 -7.84
CA VAL A 21 -3.88 12.56 -6.72
C VAL A 21 -2.55 12.07 -7.28
N LYS A 22 -1.61 12.99 -7.49
CA LYS A 22 -0.20 12.69 -7.70
C LYS A 22 0.53 12.95 -6.41
N PHE A 23 1.27 11.97 -5.93
CA PHE A 23 2.14 12.19 -4.81
C PHE A 23 3.37 12.99 -5.29
N PRO A 24 3.77 14.06 -4.60
CA PRO A 24 4.95 14.82 -5.00
C PRO A 24 6.18 13.89 -5.01
N PRO A 25 7.16 14.13 -5.91
CA PRO A 25 8.43 13.42 -5.86
C PRO A 25 9.00 13.54 -4.45
N ALA A 26 9.19 12.41 -3.80
CA ALA A 26 9.58 12.39 -2.42
C ALA A 26 11.08 12.70 -2.29
N GLN A 27 11.46 13.51 -1.30
CA GLN A 27 12.85 13.85 -1.04
C GLN A 27 13.63 12.58 -0.72
N ASP A 28 14.81 12.40 -1.31
CA ASP A 28 15.68 11.28 -0.91
C ASP A 28 16.21 11.56 0.50
N LEU A 29 15.83 10.69 1.44
CA LEU A 29 16.27 10.77 2.82
C LEU A 29 17.36 9.74 3.12
N GLY A 30 17.77 8.90 2.16
CA GLY A 30 18.68 7.77 2.39
C GLY A 30 17.98 6.51 2.92
N ALA A 31 16.66 6.43 2.74
CA ALA A 31 15.91 5.20 3.01
C ALA A 31 16.33 4.10 2.03
N PRO A 32 16.29 2.81 2.45
CA PRO A 32 16.61 1.71 1.57
C PRO A 32 15.69 1.73 0.36
N ALA A 33 16.25 1.48 -0.82
CA ALA A 33 15.48 1.49 -2.06
C ALA A 33 14.25 0.58 -1.91
N ARG A 34 13.09 1.03 -2.40
CA ARG A 34 11.88 0.22 -2.37
C ARG A 34 12.11 -1.03 -3.22
N THR A 35 12.26 -2.18 -2.57
CA THR A 35 12.50 -3.44 -3.29
C THR A 35 11.16 -4.06 -3.71
N SER A 36 11.09 -4.46 -4.97
CA SER A 36 10.02 -5.32 -5.50
C SER A 36 10.50 -6.77 -5.64
N GLY A 37 11.64 -7.11 -5.05
CA GLY A 37 12.28 -8.43 -5.15
C GLY A 37 13.77 -8.36 -5.48
N ALA A 38 14.57 -7.74 -4.61
CA ALA A 38 16.04 -7.76 -4.75
C ALA A 38 16.56 -9.21 -4.62
N GLY A 39 16.55 -9.96 -5.73
CA GLY A 39 17.17 -11.28 -5.86
C GLY A 39 16.26 -12.52 -5.91
N SER A 40 14.93 -12.42 -6.01
CA SER A 40 14.07 -13.62 -5.96
C SER A 40 13.41 -13.96 -7.30
N ARG A 41 14.14 -14.71 -8.15
CA ARG A 41 13.52 -15.57 -9.19
C ARG A 41 12.85 -16.81 -8.55
N GLY A 42 12.24 -16.66 -7.37
CA GLY A 42 11.77 -17.75 -6.52
C GLY A 42 10.70 -17.31 -5.52
N THR A 43 10.07 -18.28 -4.86
CA THR A 43 9.04 -18.07 -3.83
C THR A 43 9.63 -17.40 -2.58
N VAL A 44 8.82 -16.67 -1.81
CA VAL A 44 9.27 -15.84 -0.67
C VAL A 44 10.18 -16.59 0.31
N CYS A 45 9.94 -17.87 0.59
CA CYS A 45 10.81 -18.67 1.46
C CYS A 45 11.60 -19.78 0.76
N GLY A 46 11.80 -19.69 -0.56
CA GLY A 46 12.74 -20.51 -1.31
C GLY A 46 12.69 -22.01 -1.04
N ASN A 47 11.63 -22.69 -1.50
CA ASN A 47 11.60 -24.12 -1.86
C ASN A 47 10.14 -24.59 -2.08
N GLN A 48 9.60 -24.34 -3.28
CA GLN A 48 8.75 -25.38 -3.85
C GLN A 48 9.69 -26.36 -4.55
N SER A 49 10.19 -27.34 -3.79
CA SER A 49 10.43 -28.63 -4.44
C SER A 49 9.07 -29.08 -4.94
N LEU A 50 8.80 -28.90 -6.23
CA LEU A 50 7.97 -29.86 -6.95
C LEU A 50 8.78 -31.16 -7.02
N SER A 51 8.97 -31.80 -5.86
CA SER A 51 9.38 -33.18 -5.81
C SER A 51 8.17 -33.98 -6.27
N ASN A 52 8.31 -34.48 -7.50
CA ASN A 52 7.57 -35.54 -8.17
C ASN A 52 6.70 -35.04 -9.34
N GLY A 53 7.29 -35.19 -10.54
CA GLY A 53 6.64 -35.63 -11.77
C GLY A 53 5.34 -34.93 -12.19
N LEU A 54 5.42 -34.20 -13.31
CA LEU A 54 4.30 -33.58 -14.04
C LEU A 54 3.71 -32.44 -13.18
N ILE A 55 3.78 -31.17 -13.55
CA ILE A 55 3.07 -30.55 -14.66
C ILE A 55 3.84 -29.27 -15.01
N SER A 56 4.09 -29.05 -16.30
CA SER A 56 4.36 -27.73 -16.85
C SER A 56 3.08 -26.89 -16.71
N ASP A 57 2.82 -26.37 -15.52
CA ASP A 57 1.69 -25.47 -15.32
C ASP A 57 2.06 -24.14 -15.95
N ASN A 58 1.40 -23.87 -17.08
CA ASN A 58 1.32 -22.60 -17.79
C ASN A 58 1.75 -21.39 -16.94
N LEU A 59 2.85 -20.76 -17.34
CA LEU A 59 3.46 -19.55 -16.77
C LEU A 59 2.58 -18.27 -16.97
N ASN A 60 1.29 -18.36 -16.67
CA ASN A 60 0.37 -17.22 -16.63
C ASN A 60 -0.04 -16.85 -15.21
N GLN A 61 0.56 -17.43 -14.17
CA GLN A 61 0.44 -16.87 -12.82
C GLN A 61 1.30 -15.62 -12.73
N LYS A 62 0.64 -14.46 -12.84
CA LYS A 62 1.21 -13.14 -12.58
C LYS A 62 1.90 -13.15 -11.21
N GLN A 63 3.21 -13.34 -11.21
CA GLN A 63 4.00 -13.51 -9.99
C GLN A 63 3.92 -12.21 -9.19
N THR A 64 3.18 -12.27 -8.08
CA THR A 64 3.09 -11.18 -7.14
C THR A 64 4.27 -11.28 -6.18
N TYR A 65 4.99 -10.19 -6.00
CA TYR A 65 6.12 -10.11 -5.08
C TYR A 65 5.72 -9.40 -3.79
N LEU A 66 6.41 -9.73 -2.71
CA LEU A 66 6.29 -8.99 -1.47
C LEU A 66 6.71 -7.53 -1.73
N THR A 67 5.77 -6.59 -1.58
CA THR A 67 5.99 -5.18 -1.98
C THR A 67 5.42 -4.23 -0.93
N ALA A 68 6.18 -3.22 -0.54
CA ALA A 68 5.69 -2.14 0.31
C ALA A 68 4.87 -1.13 -0.50
N LEU A 69 3.71 -0.72 0.01
CA LEU A 69 2.92 0.36 -0.58
C LEU A 69 3.41 1.72 -0.03
N THR A 70 4.64 2.05 -0.38
CA THR A 70 5.34 3.31 -0.04
C THR A 70 5.73 4.05 -1.32
N PRO A 71 6.07 5.35 -1.26
CA PRO A 71 6.66 6.07 -2.40
C PRO A 71 7.99 5.43 -2.85
N GLU A 72 8.54 5.87 -3.99
CA GLU A 72 9.78 5.29 -4.54
C GLU A 72 10.99 5.42 -3.61
N ASN A 73 11.09 6.53 -2.87
CA ASN A 73 12.12 6.75 -1.86
C ASN A 73 11.88 5.91 -0.58
N ASN A 74 10.81 5.12 -0.53
CA ASN A 74 10.47 4.22 0.57
C ASN A 74 10.24 4.92 1.93
N VAL A 75 9.82 6.19 1.90
CA VAL A 75 9.46 6.97 3.09
C VAL A 75 7.95 7.08 3.21
N LEU A 76 7.40 6.54 4.30
CA LEU A 76 6.03 6.72 4.73
C LEU A 76 5.95 7.99 5.58
N THR A 77 5.52 9.10 4.98
CA THR A 77 5.24 10.35 5.71
C THR A 77 3.84 10.28 6.33
N THR A 78 3.72 10.63 7.61
CA THR A 78 2.44 10.57 8.33
C THR A 78 2.29 11.66 9.38
N VAL A 79 1.04 12.05 9.63
CA VAL A 79 0.64 12.90 10.76
C VAL A 79 -0.03 12.11 11.90
N ALA A 80 -0.12 10.79 11.79
CA ALA A 80 -0.66 9.90 12.81
C ALA A 80 0.45 9.36 13.74
N PRO A 81 0.24 9.32 15.07
CA PRO A 81 1.22 8.79 16.03
C PRO A 81 1.37 7.26 15.95
N ASN A 82 0.39 6.56 15.39
CA ASN A 82 0.37 5.11 15.27
C ASN A 82 -0.08 4.72 13.84
N PRO A 83 0.77 4.95 12.83
CA PRO A 83 0.39 4.73 11.44
C PRO A 83 0.18 3.24 11.12
N THR A 84 -0.46 3.00 9.99
CA THR A 84 -0.61 1.69 9.38
C THR A 84 0.40 1.54 8.25
N VAL A 85 1.14 0.42 8.25
CA VAL A 85 1.99 0.05 7.11
C VAL A 85 1.23 -0.91 6.20
N TYR A 86 1.30 -0.67 4.90
CA TYR A 86 0.60 -1.44 3.87
C TYR A 86 1.61 -2.28 3.08
N VAL A 87 1.41 -3.59 3.04
CA VAL A 87 2.30 -4.54 2.34
C VAL A 87 1.47 -5.44 1.44
N GLN A 88 1.82 -5.52 0.17
CA GLN A 88 1.30 -6.54 -0.74
C GLN A 88 1.95 -7.88 -0.39
N VAL A 89 1.13 -8.86 -0.01
CA VAL A 89 1.56 -10.23 0.30
C VAL A 89 1.11 -11.18 -0.82
N PRO A 90 2.02 -11.98 -1.40
CA PRO A 90 1.68 -13.01 -2.39
C PRO A 90 0.78 -14.11 -1.82
N LYS A 91 -0.16 -14.63 -2.63
CA LYS A 91 -1.15 -15.66 -2.23
C LYS A 91 -0.56 -16.96 -1.67
N ALA A 92 0.69 -17.28 -2.02
CA ALA A 92 1.33 -18.56 -1.70
C ALA A 92 2.10 -18.56 -0.35
N ILE A 93 1.84 -17.60 0.54
CA ILE A 93 2.51 -17.54 1.85
C ILE A 93 1.60 -18.12 2.94
N ASN A 94 2.15 -19.07 3.70
CA ASN A 94 1.55 -19.62 4.91
C ASN A 94 2.64 -19.69 5.99
N LYS A 95 2.98 -18.52 6.53
CA LYS A 95 4.08 -18.30 7.48
C LYS A 95 3.67 -17.26 8.52
N ASN A 96 4.51 -17.07 9.53
CA ASN A 96 4.40 -15.90 10.40
C ASN A 96 5.18 -14.74 9.79
N ALA A 97 4.73 -13.52 10.05
CA ALA A 97 5.47 -12.31 9.81
C ALA A 97 5.80 -11.64 11.14
N GLU A 98 6.93 -10.97 11.16
CA GLU A 98 7.39 -10.10 12.24
C GLU A 98 7.44 -8.67 11.72
N PHE A 99 6.80 -7.75 12.44
CA PHE A 99 6.84 -6.34 12.13
C PHE A 99 7.49 -5.58 13.27
N ARG A 100 8.48 -4.75 12.95
CA ARG A 100 9.25 -3.95 13.91
C ARG A 100 9.26 -2.49 13.49
N VAL A 101 9.31 -1.61 14.49
CA VAL A 101 9.54 -0.18 14.33
C VAL A 101 10.66 0.21 15.28
N ILE A 102 11.68 0.87 14.73
CA ILE A 102 12.93 1.21 15.40
C ILE A 102 13.09 2.72 15.34
N ASP A 103 13.30 3.38 16.47
CA ASP A 103 13.65 4.80 16.50
C ASP A 103 15.06 4.99 15.93
N LYS A 104 15.19 5.84 14.90
CA LYS A 104 16.45 6.00 14.14
C LYS A 104 17.57 6.61 14.96
N GLU A 105 17.25 7.45 15.95
CA GLU A 105 18.25 8.18 16.74
C GLU A 105 18.78 7.33 17.89
N THR A 106 17.89 6.57 18.52
CA THR A 106 18.21 5.77 19.72
C THR A 106 18.48 4.31 19.42
N GLU A 107 18.18 3.85 18.20
CA GLU A 107 18.25 2.45 17.76
C GLU A 107 17.39 1.49 18.61
N THR A 108 16.37 2.04 19.29
CA THR A 108 15.48 1.25 20.16
C THR A 108 14.26 0.75 19.39
N VAL A 109 13.86 -0.50 19.66
CA VAL A 109 12.61 -1.08 19.14
C VAL A 109 11.44 -0.47 19.92
N VAL A 110 10.66 0.39 19.26
CA VAL A 110 9.50 1.07 19.86
C VAL A 110 8.18 0.31 19.65
N TYR A 111 8.16 -0.62 18.70
CA TYR A 111 7.04 -1.53 18.48
C TYR A 111 7.53 -2.81 17.81
N GLU A 112 6.99 -3.94 18.25
CA GLU A 112 7.24 -5.25 17.65
C GLU A 112 5.99 -6.11 17.75
N LYS A 113 5.69 -6.86 16.69
CA LYS A 113 4.59 -7.81 16.68
C LYS A 113 4.86 -8.96 15.72
N ILE A 114 4.61 -10.18 16.18
CA ILE A 114 4.55 -11.37 15.33
C ILE A 114 3.08 -11.72 15.08
N PHE A 115 2.73 -12.04 13.84
CA PHE A 115 1.37 -12.43 13.47
C PHE A 115 1.36 -13.39 12.27
N PRO A 116 0.35 -14.26 12.15
CA PRO A 116 0.20 -15.14 11.01
C PRO A 116 -0.16 -14.35 9.73
N ILE A 117 0.45 -14.72 8.60
CA ILE A 117 0.07 -14.28 7.25
C ILE A 117 -0.39 -15.49 6.43
N VAL A 118 -1.42 -16.17 6.93
CA VAL A 118 -2.01 -17.38 6.33
C VAL A 118 -3.16 -17.01 5.41
N ASN A 119 -3.12 -17.44 4.15
CA ASN A 119 -4.23 -17.24 3.19
C ASN A 119 -4.72 -15.79 3.09
N THR A 120 -3.83 -14.81 3.30
CA THR A 120 -4.08 -13.37 3.10
C THR A 120 -3.44 -12.90 1.80
N PRO A 121 -3.95 -13.28 0.61
CA PRO A 121 -3.52 -12.66 -0.63
C PRO A 121 -3.96 -11.20 -0.64
N GLY A 122 -3.11 -10.33 -1.20
CA GLY A 122 -3.47 -8.93 -1.38
C GLY A 122 -2.75 -8.01 -0.41
N ILE A 123 -3.38 -6.88 -0.13
CA ILE A 123 -2.81 -5.83 0.69
C ILE A 123 -3.09 -6.14 2.16
N VAL A 124 -2.03 -6.46 2.90
CA VAL A 124 -2.05 -6.61 4.35
C VAL A 124 -1.81 -5.26 5.01
N LYS A 125 -2.66 -4.93 5.99
CA LYS A 125 -2.63 -3.67 6.75
C LYS A 125 -2.12 -3.95 8.15
N ILE A 126 -1.01 -3.31 8.52
CA ILE A 126 -0.33 -3.52 9.80
C ILE A 126 -0.50 -2.25 10.63
N SER A 127 -1.62 -2.16 11.33
CA SER A 127 -1.93 -1.00 12.16
C SER A 127 -1.23 -1.10 13.51
N MET A 128 -0.51 -0.04 13.89
CA MET A 128 0.06 0.07 15.23
C MET A 128 -1.05 0.35 16.26
N PRO A 129 -1.03 -0.29 17.43
CA PRO A 129 -2.04 -0.05 18.47
C PRO A 129 -1.91 1.37 19.01
N ASN A 130 -2.99 1.88 19.62
CA ASN A 130 -3.01 3.22 20.23
C ASN A 130 -2.03 3.37 21.41
N THR A 131 -1.45 2.28 21.90
CA THR A 131 -0.38 2.29 22.92
C THR A 131 0.96 2.73 22.34
N VAL A 132 1.15 2.64 21.01
CA VAL A 132 2.31 3.18 20.32
C VAL A 132 2.09 4.66 20.04
N ASN A 133 3.09 5.49 20.34
CA ASN A 133 3.02 6.92 20.11
C ASN A 133 4.35 7.42 19.53
N LEU A 134 4.45 7.44 18.21
CA LEU A 134 5.58 7.99 17.50
C LEU A 134 5.59 9.52 17.64
N ALA A 135 6.68 10.05 18.19
CA ALA A 135 6.88 11.48 18.39
C ALA A 135 6.99 12.25 17.05
N ALA A 136 6.36 13.41 16.99
CA ALA A 136 6.48 14.33 15.85
C ALA A 136 7.91 14.86 15.68
N GLY A 137 8.32 15.06 14.43
CA GLY A 137 9.67 15.48 14.05
C GLY A 137 10.68 14.33 13.95
N LYS A 138 10.31 13.11 14.35
CA LYS A 138 11.21 11.95 14.34
C LYS A 138 11.07 11.08 13.10
N THR A 139 12.13 10.34 12.82
CA THR A 139 12.18 9.29 11.81
C THR A 139 12.36 7.92 12.48
N TYR A 140 11.65 6.92 11.97
CA TYR A 140 11.72 5.54 12.44
C TYR A 140 12.01 4.63 11.25
N GLN A 141 12.76 3.56 11.46
CA GLN A 141 12.84 2.47 10.49
C GLN A 141 11.72 1.47 10.80
N TRP A 142 10.97 1.06 9.78
CA TRP A 142 10.06 -0.07 9.90
C TRP A 142 10.63 -1.26 9.14
N GLN A 143 10.38 -2.46 9.67
CA GLN A 143 10.77 -3.72 9.05
C GLN A 143 9.59 -4.69 9.07
N PHE A 144 9.41 -5.40 7.96
CA PHE A 144 8.45 -6.50 7.83
C PHE A 144 9.22 -7.73 7.37
N LEU A 145 9.35 -8.72 8.24
CA LEU A 145 10.10 -9.95 7.99
C LEU A 145 9.13 -11.11 7.85
N VAL A 146 9.22 -11.84 6.75
CA VAL A 146 8.55 -13.15 6.61
C VAL A 146 9.45 -14.21 7.23
N ILE A 147 8.95 -14.84 8.30
CA ILE A 147 9.66 -15.87 9.05
C ILE A 147 9.67 -17.16 8.24
N CYS A 148 10.79 -17.48 7.61
CA CYS A 148 10.89 -18.64 6.73
C CYS A 148 11.19 -19.93 7.52
N ASN A 149 12.14 -19.84 8.46
CA ASN A 149 12.44 -20.88 9.43
C ASN A 149 12.56 -20.25 10.84
N PRO A 150 11.62 -20.56 11.76
CA PRO A 150 11.66 -20.01 13.11
C PRO A 150 12.91 -20.36 13.94
N LEU A 151 13.62 -21.44 13.58
CA LEU A 151 14.84 -21.88 14.26
C LEU A 151 16.11 -21.27 13.64
N ASP A 152 16.02 -20.76 12.41
CA ASP A 152 17.13 -20.15 11.68
C ASP A 152 16.58 -19.07 10.74
N ARG A 153 16.78 -17.82 11.16
CA ARG A 153 16.18 -16.64 10.52
C ARG A 153 17.02 -16.10 9.35
N GLU A 154 18.12 -16.75 8.96
CA GLU A 154 18.99 -16.28 7.86
C GLU A 154 18.26 -16.20 6.51
N ALA A 155 17.28 -17.08 6.29
CA ALA A 155 16.51 -17.15 5.05
C ALA A 155 15.32 -16.20 5.00
N ASP A 156 15.08 -15.40 6.05
CA ASP A 156 13.95 -14.49 6.11
C ASP A 156 13.99 -13.46 4.99
N LYS A 157 12.79 -13.10 4.53
CA LYS A 157 12.64 -11.98 3.59
C LYS A 157 12.16 -10.76 4.32
N ALA A 158 12.98 -9.72 4.28
CA ALA A 158 12.67 -8.44 4.85
C ALA A 158 12.21 -7.45 3.76
N LEU A 159 11.13 -6.73 4.05
CA LEU A 159 10.93 -5.38 3.56
C LEU A 159 11.28 -4.42 4.67
N GLU A 160 11.80 -3.28 4.29
CA GLU A 160 12.12 -2.21 5.22
C GLU A 160 11.83 -0.88 4.55
N GLY A 161 11.77 0.19 5.35
CA GLY A 161 11.59 1.54 4.88
C GLY A 161 11.56 2.49 6.08
N TRP A 162 11.28 3.76 5.82
CA TRP A 162 11.24 4.78 6.88
C TRP A 162 9.81 5.25 7.14
N ILE A 163 9.52 5.58 8.39
CA ILE A 163 8.37 6.38 8.80
C ILE A 163 8.89 7.75 9.18
N GLN A 164 8.37 8.79 8.53
CA GLN A 164 8.63 10.17 8.92
C GLN A 164 7.37 10.74 9.58
N ARG A 165 7.44 10.94 10.90
CA ARG A 165 6.34 11.50 11.66
C ARG A 165 6.42 13.02 11.61
N THR A 166 5.58 13.66 10.81
CA THR A 166 5.58 15.12 10.61
C THR A 166 4.37 15.79 11.28
N SER A 167 4.38 17.11 11.37
CA SER A 167 3.27 17.94 11.85
C SER A 167 2.70 18.79 10.72
N LEU A 168 1.39 19.03 10.74
CA LEU A 168 0.77 20.01 9.86
C LEU A 168 1.02 21.43 10.38
N SER A 169 1.17 22.39 9.46
CA SER A 169 1.05 23.80 9.82
C SER A 169 -0.39 24.13 10.24
N ALA A 170 -0.58 25.24 10.96
CA ALA A 170 -1.91 25.70 11.35
C ALA A 170 -2.83 25.93 10.13
N GLU A 171 -2.28 26.45 9.04
CA GLU A 171 -2.99 26.67 7.78
C GLU A 171 -3.41 25.35 7.12
N GLN A 172 -2.50 24.38 7.04
CA GLN A 172 -2.79 23.06 6.47
C GLN A 172 -3.88 22.34 7.27
N ALA A 173 -3.78 22.37 8.60
CA ALA A 173 -4.78 21.78 9.49
C ALA A 173 -6.16 22.45 9.30
N ALA A 174 -6.20 23.78 9.19
CA ALA A 174 -7.44 24.52 8.94
C ALA A 174 -8.06 24.15 7.58
N ARG A 175 -7.26 24.08 6.50
CA ARG A 175 -7.74 23.66 5.16
C ARG A 175 -8.30 22.23 5.17
N ILE A 176 -7.63 21.30 5.87
CA ILE A 176 -8.11 19.91 6.00
C ILE A 176 -9.42 19.82 6.79
N GLN A 177 -9.63 20.68 7.79
CA GLN A 177 -10.86 20.70 8.59
C GLN A 177 -12.06 21.30 7.84
N GLN A 178 -11.82 22.09 6.79
CA GLN A 178 -12.89 22.68 5.97
C GLN A 178 -13.55 21.68 5.02
N VAL A 179 -12.91 20.54 4.73
CA VAL A 179 -13.47 19.48 3.89
C VAL A 179 -14.08 18.37 4.73
N LYS A 180 -14.98 17.59 4.13
CA LYS A 180 -15.61 16.46 4.80
C LYS A 180 -14.56 15.45 5.26
N ALA A 181 -14.65 15.00 6.51
CA ALA A 181 -13.79 13.94 7.02
C ALA A 181 -14.00 12.63 6.24
N ASN A 182 -12.91 11.90 5.98
CA ASN A 182 -12.89 10.67 5.21
C ASN A 182 -13.52 10.83 3.81
N SER A 183 -13.08 11.86 3.07
CA SER A 183 -13.50 12.14 1.70
C SER A 183 -12.32 12.18 0.73
N VAL A 184 -12.59 12.08 -0.57
CA VAL A 184 -11.56 12.15 -1.61
C VAL A 184 -10.87 13.52 -1.61
N GLU A 185 -11.59 14.60 -1.32
CA GLU A 185 -11.05 15.95 -1.18
C GLU A 185 -10.03 16.02 -0.03
N GLN A 186 -10.32 15.35 1.09
CA GLN A 186 -9.38 15.27 2.20
C GLN A 186 -8.11 14.51 1.81
N ALA A 187 -8.23 13.38 1.10
CA ALA A 187 -7.08 12.63 0.58
C ALA A 187 -6.22 13.47 -0.37
N LYS A 188 -6.85 14.28 -1.23
CA LYS A 188 -6.16 15.22 -2.15
C LYS A 188 -5.35 16.27 -1.39
N LEU A 189 -5.90 16.86 -0.33
CA LEU A 189 -5.18 17.84 0.49
C LEU A 189 -3.96 17.20 1.18
N TYR A 190 -4.11 16.00 1.75
CA TYR A 190 -2.96 15.29 2.33
C TYR A 190 -1.88 15.01 1.27
N ALA A 191 -2.27 14.65 0.04
CA ALA A 191 -1.32 14.42 -1.03
C ALA A 191 -0.60 15.70 -1.46
N GLU A 192 -1.32 16.83 -1.56
CA GLU A 192 -0.78 18.17 -1.81
C GLU A 192 0.30 18.54 -0.78
N TYR A 193 0.11 18.12 0.48
CA TYR A 193 1.06 18.37 1.57
C TYR A 193 2.14 17.29 1.73
N GLY A 194 2.23 16.33 0.81
CA GLY A 194 3.24 15.26 0.86
C GLY A 194 3.03 14.27 2.01
N ILE A 195 1.78 14.08 2.46
CA ILE A 195 1.41 13.19 3.57
C ILE A 195 0.89 11.86 3.00
N TRP A 196 1.80 10.89 2.80
CA TRP A 196 1.50 9.63 2.12
C TRP A 196 0.46 8.77 2.85
N HIS A 197 0.65 8.56 4.15
CA HIS A 197 -0.13 7.61 4.92
C HIS A 197 -1.62 7.98 4.94
N GLU A 198 -1.95 9.22 5.26
CA GLU A 198 -3.33 9.69 5.34
C GLU A 198 -4.02 9.64 3.97
N THR A 199 -3.32 10.01 2.88
CA THR A 199 -3.84 9.87 1.51
C THR A 199 -4.15 8.41 1.18
N LEU A 200 -3.18 7.51 1.36
CA LEU A 200 -3.34 6.09 1.05
C LEU A 200 -4.47 5.46 1.88
N ASN A 201 -4.51 5.74 3.18
CA ASN A 201 -5.50 5.18 4.11
C ASN A 201 -6.92 5.63 3.78
N ILE A 202 -7.14 6.92 3.49
CA ILE A 202 -8.47 7.41 3.11
C ILE A 202 -8.93 6.77 1.80
N LEU A 203 -8.07 6.72 0.78
CA LEU A 203 -8.43 6.12 -0.50
C LEU A 203 -8.73 4.62 -0.36
N ASP A 204 -7.91 3.88 0.39
CA ASP A 204 -8.13 2.46 0.69
C ASP A 204 -9.47 2.20 1.40
N GLN A 205 -9.90 3.07 2.30
CA GLN A 205 -11.19 2.95 3.00
C GLN A 205 -12.40 3.25 2.11
N LEU A 206 -12.22 4.05 1.05
CA LEU A 206 -13.32 4.54 0.22
C LEU A 206 -13.46 3.80 -1.11
N ARG A 207 -12.37 3.21 -1.63
CA ARG A 207 -12.28 2.74 -3.01
C ARG A 207 -13.36 1.73 -3.42
N ASP A 208 -13.77 0.84 -2.51
CA ASP A 208 -14.75 -0.21 -2.82
C ASP A 208 -16.19 0.33 -3.00
N ARG A 209 -16.47 1.54 -2.50
CA ARG A 209 -17.82 2.14 -2.49
C ARG A 209 -17.89 3.51 -3.17
N ASN A 210 -16.77 4.03 -3.65
CA ASN A 210 -16.67 5.34 -4.27
C ASN A 210 -15.81 5.22 -5.55
N PRO A 211 -16.43 5.30 -6.75
CA PRO A 211 -15.71 5.21 -8.02
C PRO A 211 -14.61 6.26 -8.19
N GLN A 212 -14.81 7.46 -7.64
CA GLN A 212 -13.78 8.49 -7.65
C GLN A 212 -12.60 8.08 -6.77
N ALA A 213 -12.84 7.55 -5.57
CA ALA A 213 -11.76 7.07 -4.71
C ALA A 213 -11.00 5.88 -5.34
N GLN A 214 -11.69 5.00 -6.05
CA GLN A 214 -11.05 3.93 -6.83
C GLN A 214 -10.13 4.50 -7.92
N ALA A 215 -10.59 5.49 -8.68
CA ALA A 215 -9.75 6.13 -9.70
C ALA A 215 -8.51 6.82 -9.08
N GLU A 216 -8.68 7.56 -7.99
CA GLU A 216 -7.56 8.23 -7.31
C GLU A 216 -6.60 7.22 -6.65
N TRP A 217 -7.10 6.07 -6.17
CA TRP A 217 -6.26 4.99 -5.64
C TRP A 217 -5.32 4.44 -6.73
N ILE A 218 -5.85 4.17 -7.91
CA ILE A 218 -5.07 3.69 -9.06
C ILE A 218 -3.98 4.69 -9.41
N GLU A 219 -4.33 5.96 -9.43
CA GLU A 219 -3.45 7.03 -9.88
C GLU A 219 -2.38 7.38 -8.87
N LEU A 220 -2.72 7.33 -7.57
CA LEU A 220 -1.75 7.39 -6.49
C LEU A 220 -0.69 6.29 -6.67
N LEU A 221 -1.10 5.04 -6.85
CA LEU A 221 -0.16 3.93 -7.02
C LEU A 221 0.67 4.06 -8.30
N ASN A 222 0.07 4.47 -9.42
CA ASN A 222 0.79 4.73 -10.67
C ASN A 222 1.83 5.84 -10.49
N SER A 223 1.50 6.91 -9.76
CA SER A 223 2.40 8.04 -9.53
C SER A 223 3.68 7.67 -8.81
N VAL A 224 3.68 6.54 -8.09
CA VAL A 224 4.84 5.99 -7.39
C VAL A 224 5.31 4.66 -7.98
N LYS A 225 4.99 4.33 -9.23
CA LYS A 225 5.42 3.10 -9.92
C LYS A 225 4.97 1.78 -9.25
N LEU A 226 3.74 1.76 -8.72
CA LEU A 226 3.08 0.59 -8.13
C LEU A 226 1.89 0.08 -8.99
N GLU A 227 1.84 0.44 -10.27
CA GLU A 227 0.78 0.11 -11.22
C GLU A 227 0.48 -1.40 -11.31
N LYS A 228 1.52 -2.24 -11.15
CA LYS A 228 1.37 -3.70 -11.20
C LYS A 228 0.47 -4.24 -10.09
N LEU A 229 0.34 -3.53 -8.96
CA LEU A 229 -0.54 -3.91 -7.85
C LEU A 229 -2.01 -3.64 -8.15
N VAL A 230 -2.30 -2.57 -8.90
CA VAL A 230 -3.66 -2.20 -9.31
C VAL A 230 -4.29 -3.31 -10.14
N GLU A 231 -3.56 -3.79 -11.16
CA GLU A 231 -4.02 -4.80 -12.09
C GLU A 231 -4.23 -6.19 -11.45
N ILE A 232 -3.69 -6.45 -10.26
CA ILE A 232 -3.88 -7.72 -9.52
C ILE A 232 -5.16 -7.66 -8.68
N SER A 233 -5.49 -6.49 -8.13
CA SER A 233 -6.70 -6.29 -7.32
C SER A 233 -7.99 -6.46 -8.15
N SER A 234 -7.96 -6.11 -9.44
CA SER A 234 -9.11 -6.22 -10.35
C SER A 234 -9.34 -7.64 -10.91
N SER A 235 -8.39 -8.57 -10.72
CA SER A 235 -8.48 -9.94 -11.25
C SER A 235 -8.86 -11.00 -10.20
N SER A 236 -9.23 -10.59 -8.97
CA SER A 236 -9.71 -11.55 -7.96
C SER A 236 -11.10 -12.07 -8.35
N PRO A 237 -11.31 -13.40 -8.42
CA PRO A 237 -12.61 -13.95 -8.78
C PRO A 237 -13.65 -13.55 -7.72
N LYS A 238 -14.76 -13.00 -8.17
CA LYS A 238 -15.95 -12.74 -7.34
C LYS A 238 -16.42 -14.08 -6.77
N PRO A 239 -16.78 -14.17 -5.47
CA PRO A 239 -17.39 -15.39 -4.96
C PRO A 239 -18.67 -15.68 -5.75
N GLU A 240 -18.73 -16.84 -6.39
CA GLU A 240 -19.97 -17.39 -6.93
C GLU A 240 -20.91 -17.70 -5.75
N ASN A 241 -22.12 -17.17 -5.84
CA ASN A 241 -23.24 -17.51 -4.95
C ASN A 241 -23.89 -18.82 -5.40
#